data_AF-A0A2G9P463-F1
#
_entry.id   AF-A0A2G9P463-F1
#
_cell.length_a   1.000
_cell.length_b   1.000
_cell.length_c   1.000
_cell.angle_alpha   90.00
_cell.angle_beta   90.00
_cell.angle_gamma   90.00
#
_symmetry.space_group_name_H-M   'P 1'
#
loop_
_entity.id
_entity.type
_entity.pdbx_description
1 polymer ?
#
loop_
_entity_poly.entity_id
_entity_poly.type
_entity_poly.pdbx_seq_one_letter_code
_entity_poly.pdbx_strand_id
1 'polypeptide(L)' 'MNVVLRGKSKEIVETMVEEGYANSQSEAIRLAVIDFGQKHLSEVELVNRKLDKLNKEIEEGKSKLLTPKQALGKYTKFLK' A
#
# COMPACT_ATOMS: atom_id res chain seq x y z
N MET A 1 8.99 -2.88 17.23
CA MET A 1 9.20 -3.83 16.11
C MET A 1 10.65 -4.28 16.20
N ASN A 2 10.91 -5.58 16.28
CA ASN A 2 12.28 -6.09 16.33
C ASN A 2 12.59 -6.73 14.97
N VAL A 3 13.45 -6.10 14.17
CA VAL A 3 13.82 -6.57 12.83
C VAL A 3 15.30 -6.90 12.84
N VAL A 4 15.63 -8.13 12.47
CA VAL A 4 17.03 -8.57 12.35
C VAL A 4 17.44 -8.42 10.89
N LEU A 5 18.25 -7.40 10.60
CA LEU A 5 18.85 -7.21 9.27
C LEU A 5 20.08 -8.10 9.12
N ARG A 6 20.26 -8.68 7.93
CA ARG A 6 21.39 -9.58 7.62
C ARG A 6 21.97 -9.27 6.24
N GLY A 7 23.24 -9.61 6.06
CA GLY A 7 23.95 -9.45 4.79
C GLY A 7 23.91 -8.00 4.28
N LYS A 8 23.66 -7.83 2.97
CA LYS A 8 23.69 -6.54 2.29
C LYS A 8 22.73 -5.49 2.89
N SER A 9 21.57 -5.91 3.38
CA SER A 9 20.60 -4.99 4.00
C SER A 9 21.16 -4.34 5.27
N LYS A 10 21.94 -5.10 6.04
CA LYS A 10 22.61 -4.59 7.24
C LYS A 10 23.70 -3.59 6.85
N GLU A 11 24.54 -3.95 5.88
CA GLU A 11 25.60 -3.07 5.38
C GLU A 11 25.03 -1.73 4.89
N ILE A 12 23.96 -1.75 4.08
CA ILE A 12 23.34 -0.52 3.57
C ILE A 12 22.84 0.37 4.71
N VAL A 13 22.17 -0.21 5.71
CA VAL A 13 21.66 0.55 6.86
C VAL A 13 22.79 1.10 7.73
N GLU A 14 23.88 0.35 7.90
CA GLU A 14 25.07 0.83 8.60
C GLU A 14 25.72 1.99 7.84
N THR A 15 25.92 1.87 6.52
CA THR A 15 26.44 2.96 5.68
C THR A 15 25.56 4.21 5.74
N MET A 16 24.23 4.08 5.72
CA MET A 16 23.32 5.22 5.84
C MET A 16 23.49 5.99 7.16
N VAL A 17 23.83 5.29 8.24
CA VAL A 17 24.08 5.92 9.54
C VAL A 17 25.49 6.53 9.60
N GLU A 18 26.50 5.79 9.13
CA GLU A 18 27.90 6.23 9.13
C GLU A 18 28.13 7.47 8.27
N GLU A 19 27.47 7.55 7.11
CA GLU A 19 27.56 8.70 6.20
C GLU A 19 26.62 9.86 6.62
N GLY A 20 25.86 9.70 7.71
CA GLY A 20 25.03 10.76 8.29
C GLY A 20 23.69 11.01 7.59
N TYR A 21 23.25 10.12 6.69
CA TYR A 21 21.90 10.21 6.11
C TYR A 21 20.80 9.90 7.14
N ALA A 22 21.13 9.17 8.21
CA ALA A 22 20.24 8.87 9.32
C ALA A 22 20.99 8.89 10.66
N ASN A 23 20.33 9.32 11.74
CA ASN A 23 20.94 9.35 13.08
C ASN A 23 20.88 7.98 13.77
N SER A 24 20.08 7.04 13.26
CA SER A 24 19.92 5.71 13.83
C SER A 24 19.50 4.69 12.79
N GLN A 25 19.72 3.40 13.07
CA GLN A 25 19.26 2.30 12.21
C GLN A 25 17.74 2.33 11.99
N SER A 26 16.97 2.70 13.03
CA SER A 26 15.51 2.83 12.92
C SER A 26 15.09 3.94 11.96
N GLU A 27 15.84 5.04 11.95
CA GLU A 27 15.59 6.15 11.02
C GLU A 27 16.00 5.79 9.59
N ALA A 28 17.15 5.15 9.39
CA ALA A 28 17.57 4.65 8.08
C ALA A 28 16.53 3.70 7.47
N ILE A 29 15.98 2.78 8.26
CA ILE A 29 14.90 1.88 7.80
C ILE A 29 13.64 2.67 7.41
N ARG A 30 13.24 3.68 8.20
CA ARG A 30 12.08 4.51 7.85
C ARG A 30 12.29 5.27 6.55
N LEU A 31 13.47 5.85 6.35
CA LEU A 31 13.81 6.55 5.10
C LEU A 31 13.78 5.60 3.91
N ALA A 32 14.35 4.39 4.04
CA ALA A 32 14.31 3.39 2.98
C ALA A 32 12.89 2.97 2.60
N VAL A 33 12.00 2.80 3.59
CA VAL A 33 10.59 2.47 3.35
C VAL A 33 9.85 3.62 2.65
N ILE A 34 10.10 4.86 3.07
CA ILE A 34 9.50 6.05 2.44
C ILE A 34 9.97 6.18 0.99
N ASP A 35 11.28 6.06 0.74
CA ASP A 35 11.87 6.14 -0.59
C ASP A 35 11.33 5.04 -1.52
N PHE A 36 11.25 3.81 -1.01
CA PHE A 36 10.61 2.70 -1.74
C PHE A 36 9.16 3.04 -2.07
N GLY A 37 8.41 3.57 -1.10
CA GLY A 37 7.03 4.00 -1.28
C GLY A 37 6.89 5.04 -2.39
N GLN A 38 7.72 6.07 -2.37
CA GLN A 38 7.68 7.16 -3.37
C GLN A 38 8.05 6.68 -4.77
N LYS A 39 9.01 5.77 -4.90
CA LYS A 39 9.51 5.31 -6.21
C LYS A 39 8.69 4.19 -6.83
N HIS A 40 8.07 3.34 -6.01
CA HIS A 40 7.41 2.11 -6.48
C HIS A 40 5.91 2.06 -6.21
N LEU A 41 5.38 2.93 -5.34
CA LEU A 41 3.93 3.01 -5.10
C LEU A 41 3.38 4.24 -5.82
N SER A 42 3.35 4.16 -7.15
CA SER A 42 2.57 5.08 -7.98
C SER A 42 1.10 4.99 -7.56
N GLU A 43 0.46 6.13 -7.31
CA GLU A 43 -0.97 6.19 -6.97
C GLU A 43 -1.81 5.50 -8.05
N VAL A 44 -1.44 5.68 -9.32
CA VAL A 44 -2.06 5.02 -10.47
C VAL A 44 -1.89 3.50 -10.40
N GLU A 45 -0.69 3.01 -10.07
CA GLU A 45 -0.45 1.57 -9.97
C GLU A 45 -1.20 0.95 -8.79
N LEU A 46 -1.29 1.65 -7.66
CA LEU A 46 -2.09 1.24 -6.50
C LEU A 46 -3.58 1.16 -6.84
N VAL A 47 -4.11 2.16 -7.55
CA VAL A 47 -5.49 2.17 -8.02
C VAL A 47 -5.74 1.01 -8.98
N ASN A 48 -4.85 0.80 -9.95
CA ASN A 48 -4.98 -0.30 -10.92
C ASN A 48 -4.97 -1.66 -10.23
N ARG A 49 -4.02 -1.93 -9.33
CA ARG A 49 -4.00 -3.19 -8.57
C ARG A 49 -5.25 -3.40 -7.73
N LYS A 50 -5.83 -2.32 -7.18
CA LYS A 50 -7.06 -2.40 -6.41
C LYS A 50 -8.26 -2.71 -7.31
N LEU A 51 -8.34 -2.10 -8.49
CA LEU A 51 -9.36 -2.37 -9.50
C LEU A 51 -9.24 -3.81 -10.02
N ASP A 52 -8.03 -4.30 -10.30
CA ASP A 52 -7.81 -5.68 -10.74
C ASP A 52 -8.25 -6.69 -9.68
N LYS A 53 -7.98 -6.40 -8.40
CA LYS A 53 -8.46 -7.24 -7.30
C LYS A 53 -9.98 -7.24 -7.21
N LEU A 54 -10.63 -6.09 -7.37
CA LEU A 54 -12.09 -5.99 -7.39
C LEU A 54 -12.69 -6.75 -8.58
N ASN A 55 -12.09 -6.61 -9.77
CA ASN A 55 -12.51 -7.35 -10.96
C ASN A 55 -12.38 -8.86 -10.74
N LYS A 56 -11.27 -9.32 -10.17
CA LYS A 56 -11.08 -10.73 -9.82
C LYS A 56 -12.11 -11.22 -8.79
N GLU A 57 -12.42 -10.42 -7.77
CA GLU A 57 -13.48 -10.76 -6.80
C GLU A 57 -14.88 -10.81 -7.42
N ILE A 58 -15.14 -10.00 -8.46
CA ILE A 58 -16.38 -10.04 -9.25
C ILE A 58 -16.40 -11.29 -10.14
N GLU A 59 -15.32 -11.59 -10.85
CA GLU A 59 -15.18 -12.79 -11.70
C GLU A 59 -15.33 -14.09 -10.89
N GLU A 60 -14.74 -14.15 -9.70
CA GLU A 60 -14.86 -15.27 -8.78
C GLU A 60 -16.25 -15.35 -8.09
N GLY A 61 -17.15 -14.41 -8.38
CA GLY A 61 -18.51 -14.36 -7.80
C GLY A 61 -18.54 -14.04 -6.31
N LYS A 62 -17.41 -13.65 -5.71
CA LYS A 62 -17.28 -13.29 -4.29
C LYS A 62 -17.84 -11.91 -3.99
N SER A 63 -17.83 -11.01 -4.97
CA SER A 63 -18.39 -9.67 -4.87
C SER A 63 -19.54 -9.50 -5.86
N LYS A 64 -20.74 -9.20 -5.37
CA LYS A 64 -21.90 -8.92 -6.22
C LYS A 64 -21.87 -7.44 -6.61
N LEU A 65 -21.87 -7.16 -7.91
CA LEU A 65 -22.17 -5.81 -8.41
C LEU A 65 -23.59 -5.45 -7.98
N LEU A 66 -23.71 -4.50 -7.05
CA LEU A 66 -25.00 -3.98 -6.64
C LEU A 66 -25.55 -3.13 -7.78
N THR A 67 -26.79 -3.41 -8.19
CA THR A 67 -27.53 -2.47 -9.05
C THR A 67 -27.69 -1.13 -8.33
N PRO A 68 -27.82 0.01 -9.04
CA PRO A 68 -28.01 1.32 -8.41
C PRO A 68 -29.14 1.34 -7.36
N LYS A 69 -30.25 0.63 -7.62
CA LYS A 69 -31.36 0.46 -6.66
C LYS A 69 -30.94 -0.28 -5.38
N GLN A 70 -30.09 -1.29 -5.48
CA GLN A 70 -29.57 -2.03 -4.32
C GLN A 70 -28.54 -1.21 -3.54
N ALA A 71 -27.68 -0.46 -4.22
CA ALA A 71 -26.71 0.45 -3.58
C ALA A 71 -27.40 1.57 -2.79
N LEU A 72 -28.50 2.11 -3.33
CA LEU A 72 -29.31 3.12 -2.66
C LEU A 72 -29.99 2.62 -1.37
N GLY A 73 -30.24 1.32 -1.26
CA GLY A 73 -30.79 0.70 -0.04
C GLY A 73 -31.93 1.50 0.59
N LYS A 74 -31.76 1.92 1.85
CA LYS A 74 -32.73 2.70 2.63
C LYS A 74 -32.95 4.14 2.13
N TYR A 75 -32.09 4.64 1.25
CA TYR A 75 -32.12 5.99 0.69
C TYR A 75 -32.88 6.09 -0.64
N THR A 76 -33.31 4.96 -1.20
CA THR A 76 -34.23 4.94 -2.38
C THR A 76 -35.47 5.82 -2.19
N LYS A 77 -35.97 5.94 -0.95
CA LYS A 77 -37.10 6.79 -0.58
C LYS A 77 -36.92 8.30 -0.85
N PHE A 78 -35.69 8.76 -1.12
CA PHE A 78 -35.37 10.16 -1.37
C PHE A 78 -35.21 10.51 -2.84
N LEU A 79 -35.19 9.52 -3.74
CA LEU A 79 -35.27 9.73 -5.19
C LEU A 79 -36.74 9.86 -5.57
N LYS A 80 -37.24 11.09 -5.52
CA LYS A 80 -38.55 11.46 -6.06
C LYS A 80 -38.51 11.56 -7.58
#